data_AF-A0A520A4W6-F1
#
_entry.id   AF-A0A520A4W6-F1
#
_cell.length_a   1.000
_cell.length_b   1.000
_cell.length_c   1.000
_cell.angle_alpha   90.00
_cell.angle_beta   90.00
_cell.angle_gamma   90.00
#
_symmetry.space_group_name_H-M   'P 1'
#
loop_
_entity.id
_entity.type
_entity.pdbx_description
1 polymer ?
#
loop_
_entity_poly.entity_id
_entity_poly.type
_entity_poly.pdbx_seq_one_letter_code
_entity_poly.pdbx_strand_id
1 'polypeptide(L)'
;EYPVLKKSALMITGACIIVFILLPPHFLINGALGGSLLKWGLILAVFGTVIPPLCFAGGIPKAGLTISSILSSVELPVAVTMSALVLHEEVSLIRWLGVAVILSAMILPNLENIKKGNIFKK
;
A
#
# COMPACT_ATOMS: atom_id res chain seq x y z
N GLU A 1 -7.93 1.96 22.54
CA GLU A 1 -7.52 2.15 21.12
C GLU A 1 -8.47 3.11 20.39
N TYR A 2 -8.01 3.81 19.35
CA TYR A 2 -8.92 4.58 18.48
C TYR A 2 -9.72 3.62 17.58
N PRO A 3 -11.00 3.92 17.29
CA PRO A 3 -11.77 3.19 16.29
C PRO A 3 -11.03 3.18 14.95
N VAL A 4 -11.05 2.03 14.27
CA VAL A 4 -10.36 1.79 12.99
C VAL A 4 -10.61 2.92 11.98
N LEU A 5 -11.87 3.38 11.89
CA LEU A 5 -12.29 4.47 11.02
C LEU A 5 -11.56 5.79 11.31
N LYS A 6 -11.34 6.14 12.59
CA LYS A 6 -10.63 7.37 12.96
C LYS A 6 -9.15 7.29 12.60
N LYS A 7 -8.53 6.12 12.74
CA LYS A 7 -7.12 5.92 12.38
C LYS A 7 -6.91 6.06 10.87
N SER A 8 -7.76 5.42 10.07
CA SER A 8 -7.69 5.55 8.60
C SER A 8 -8.03 6.96 8.13
N ALA A 9 -9.02 7.62 8.73
CA ALA A 9 -9.34 9.01 8.42
C ALA A 9 -8.15 9.96 8.70
N LEU A 10 -7.43 9.75 9.81
CA LEU A 10 -6.23 10.51 10.12
C LEU A 10 -5.12 10.29 9.10
N MET A 11 -4.88 9.03 8.69
CA MET A 11 -3.89 8.69 7.66
C MET A 11 -4.19 9.39 6.33
N ILE A 12 -5.44 9.35 5.87
CA ILE A 12 -5.87 9.94 4.60
C ILE A 12 -5.81 11.47 4.67
N THR A 13 -6.25 12.07 5.79
CA THR A 13 -6.23 13.53 5.96
C THR A 13 -4.79 14.06 6.01
N GLY A 14 -3.89 13.39 6.73
CA GLY A 14 -2.47 13.75 6.78
C GLY A 14 -1.81 13.65 5.40
N ALA A 15 -2.09 12.57 4.66
CA ALA A 15 -1.60 12.41 3.28
C ALA A 15 -2.12 13.53 2.37
N CYS A 16 -3.42 13.87 2.46
CA CYS A 16 -4.03 14.95 1.69
C CYS A 16 -3.34 16.31 1.92
N ILE A 17 -3.09 16.67 3.18
CA ILE A 17 -2.40 17.93 3.52
C ILE A 17 -1.00 17.96 2.90
N ILE A 18 -0.22 16.90 3.06
CA ILE A 18 1.15 16.82 2.50
C ILE A 18 1.11 16.92 0.97
N VAL A 19 0.16 16.22 0.33
CA VAL A 19 -0.02 16.27 -1.13
C VAL A 19 -0.38 17.68 -1.58
N PHE A 20 -1.27 18.38 -0.89
CA PHE A 20 -1.65 19.76 -1.27
C PHE A 20 -0.52 20.77 -1.07
N ILE A 21 0.39 20.53 -0.13
CA ILE A 21 1.59 21.36 0.05
C ILE A 21 2.58 21.12 -1.10
N LEU A 22 2.85 19.86 -1.46
CA LEU A 22 3.81 19.51 -2.51
C LEU A 22 3.26 19.74 -3.93
N LEU A 23 1.97 19.47 -4.13
CA LEU A 23 1.24 19.60 -5.38
C LEU A 23 0.00 20.48 -5.11
N PRO A 24 0.13 21.81 -5.30
CA PRO A 24 -0.98 22.74 -5.10
C PRO A 24 -2.21 22.30 -5.90
N PRO A 25 -3.43 22.35 -5.32
CA PRO A 25 -4.62 21.78 -5.93
C PRO A 25 -5.21 22.68 -7.05
N HIS A 26 -4.42 22.93 -8.09
CA HIS A 26 -4.79 23.77 -9.23
C HIS A 26 -5.96 23.19 -10.05
N PHE A 27 -6.19 21.88 -9.91
CA PHE A 27 -7.31 21.15 -10.53
C PHE A 27 -8.69 21.61 -10.05
N LEU A 28 -8.77 22.29 -8.89
CA LEU A 28 -10.01 22.83 -8.35
C LEU A 28 -10.51 24.05 -9.13
N ILE A 29 -9.60 24.80 -9.77
CA ILE A 29 -9.87 26.14 -10.31
C ILE A 29 -9.79 26.15 -11.84
N ASN A 30 -9.02 25.24 -12.44
CA ASN A 30 -8.79 25.19 -13.88
C ASN A 30 -9.91 24.49 -14.69
N GLY A 31 -11.03 24.11 -14.05
CA GLY A 31 -12.15 23.42 -14.70
C GLY A 31 -11.94 21.93 -15.00
N ALA A 32 -10.79 21.34 -14.64
CA ALA A 32 -10.49 19.93 -14.91
C ALA A 32 -11.45 18.95 -14.23
N LEU A 33 -12.03 19.33 -13.09
CA LEU A 33 -13.06 18.56 -12.37
C LEU A 33 -14.29 18.24 -13.22
N GLY A 34 -14.69 19.12 -14.13
CA GLY A 34 -15.88 18.90 -14.97
C GLY A 34 -15.69 17.83 -16.05
N GLY A 35 -14.44 17.41 -16.31
CA GLY A 35 -14.11 16.40 -17.30
C GLY A 35 -14.09 14.97 -16.75
N SER A 36 -13.23 14.14 -17.32
CA SER A 36 -13.02 12.75 -16.90
C SER A 36 -12.33 12.62 -15.53
N LEU A 37 -11.74 13.71 -15.03
CA LEU A 37 -10.94 13.71 -13.81
C LEU A 37 -11.75 13.35 -12.58
N LEU A 38 -12.98 13.85 -12.45
CA LEU A 38 -13.84 13.52 -11.30
C LEU A 38 -14.26 12.06 -11.33
N LYS A 39 -14.59 11.52 -12.51
CA LYS A 39 -14.97 10.10 -12.67
C LYS A 39 -13.82 9.17 -12.26
N TRP A 40 -12.64 9.35 -12.85
CA TRP A 40 -11.48 8.51 -12.52
C TRP A 40 -10.93 8.79 -11.13
N GLY A 41 -10.94 10.05 -10.69
CA GLY A 41 -10.54 10.46 -9.35
C GLY A 41 -11.40 9.83 -8.27
N LEU A 42 -12.72 9.72 -8.46
CA LEU A 42 -13.62 9.07 -7.51
C LEU A 42 -13.31 7.56 -7.38
N ILE A 43 -13.13 6.87 -8.52
CA ILE A 43 -12.79 5.45 -8.53
C ILE A 43 -11.45 5.23 -7.82
N LEU A 44 -10.43 6.01 -8.16
CA LEU A 44 -9.11 5.91 -7.53
C LEU A 44 -9.14 6.28 -6.05
N ALA A 45 -9.92 7.29 -5.64
CA ALA A 45 -10.05 7.66 -4.23
C ALA A 45 -10.66 6.53 -3.40
N VAL A 46 -11.72 5.88 -3.90
CA VAL A 46 -12.38 4.78 -3.18
C VAL A 46 -11.46 3.55 -3.10
N PHE A 47 -10.99 3.07 -4.25
CA PHE A 47 -10.26 1.80 -4.33
C PHE A 47 -8.77 1.92 -3.98
N GLY A 48 -8.13 3.04 -4.30
CA GLY A 48 -6.71 3.27 -4.06
C GLY A 48 -6.40 3.96 -2.73
N THR A 49 -7.31 4.77 -2.18
CA THR A 49 -7.00 5.61 -1.01
C THR A 49 -7.88 5.32 0.21
N VAL A 50 -9.16 5.00 0.06
CA VAL A 50 -10.07 4.78 1.20
C VAL A 50 -10.05 3.34 1.68
N ILE A 51 -10.28 2.38 0.77
CA ILE A 51 -10.38 0.96 1.12
C ILE A 51 -9.06 0.42 1.70
N PRO A 52 -7.88 0.64 1.09
CA PRO A 52 -6.66 0.00 1.58
C PRO A 52 -6.29 0.42 3.02
N PRO A 53 -6.23 1.71 3.39
CA PRO A 53 -5.96 2.12 4.76
C PRO A 53 -7.02 1.66 5.78
N LEU A 54 -8.28 1.48 5.38
CA LEU A 54 -9.31 0.88 6.24
C LEU A 54 -9.02 -0.59 6.53
N CYS A 55 -8.72 -1.37 5.48
CA CYS A 55 -8.34 -2.77 5.60
C CYS A 55 -7.03 -2.93 6.40
N PHE A 56 -6.02 -2.08 6.17
CA PHE A 56 -4.78 -2.09 6.94
C PHE A 56 -5.00 -1.71 8.41
N ALA A 57 -5.72 -0.62 8.69
CA ALA A 57 -5.94 -0.20 10.07
C ALA A 57 -6.72 -1.25 10.89
N GLY A 58 -7.63 -2.00 10.26
CA GLY A 58 -8.39 -3.08 10.91
C GLY A 58 -7.70 -4.44 10.92
N GLY A 59 -6.90 -4.74 9.90
CA GLY A 59 -6.23 -6.02 9.71
C GLY A 59 -4.90 -6.15 10.46
N ILE A 60 -4.09 -5.09 10.49
CA ILE A 60 -2.77 -5.10 11.16
C ILE A 60 -2.87 -5.49 12.64
N PRO A 61 -3.79 -4.94 13.45
CA PRO A 61 -3.91 -5.30 14.87
C PRO A 61 -4.21 -6.79 15.10
N LYS A 62 -4.86 -7.45 14.14
CA LYS A 62 -5.23 -8.87 14.22
C LYS A 62 -4.15 -9.80 13.67
N ALA A 63 -3.40 -9.35 12.66
CA ALA A 63 -2.36 -10.15 12.00
C ALA A 63 -1.00 -10.09 12.72
N GLY A 64 -0.77 -9.06 13.54
CA GLY A 64 0.51 -8.83 14.20
C GLY A 64 1.54 -8.13 13.31
N LEU A 65 2.54 -7.53 13.96
CA LEU A 65 3.50 -6.63 13.30
C LEU A 65 4.28 -7.31 12.17
N THR A 66 4.77 -8.54 12.37
CA THR A 66 5.64 -9.21 11.39
C THR A 66 4.91 -9.65 10.13
N ILE A 67 3.65 -10.08 10.23
CA ILE A 67 2.85 -10.44 9.05
C ILE A 67 2.42 -9.16 8.31
N SER A 68 2.15 -8.08 9.04
CA SER A 68 1.79 -6.79 8.43
C SER A 68 2.92 -6.15 7.61
N SER A 69 4.18 -6.30 8.04
CA SER A 69 5.32 -5.77 7.29
C SER A 69 5.53 -6.52 5.97
N ILE A 70 5.38 -7.85 5.98
CA ILE A 70 5.42 -8.67 4.77
C ILE A 70 4.27 -8.27 3.85
N LEU A 71 3.04 -8.15 4.38
CA LEU A 71 1.87 -7.76 3.59
C LEU A 71 2.05 -6.39 2.92
N SER A 72 2.68 -5.43 3.61
CA SER A 72 3.02 -4.12 3.03
C SER A 72 4.05 -4.23 1.90
N SER A 73 5.07 -5.08 2.07
CA SER A 73 6.11 -5.28 1.05
C SER A 73 5.59 -5.93 -0.24
N VAL A 74 4.44 -6.64 -0.17
CA VAL A 74 3.79 -7.28 -1.32
C VAL A 74 3.15 -6.25 -2.28
N GLU A 75 2.92 -5.01 -1.84
CA GLU A 75 2.41 -3.94 -2.71
C GLU A 75 3.31 -3.71 -3.94
N LEU A 76 4.63 -3.70 -3.75
CA LEU A 76 5.61 -3.51 -4.83
C LEU A 76 5.61 -4.66 -5.86
N PRO A 77 5.71 -5.95 -5.49
CA PRO A 77 5.53 -7.08 -6.40
C PRO A 77 4.21 -7.02 -7.17
N VAL A 78 3.10 -6.74 -6.49
CA VAL A 78 1.78 -6.66 -7.14
C VAL A 78 1.75 -5.51 -8.16
N ALA A 79 2.33 -4.35 -7.83
CA ALA A 79 2.44 -3.23 -8.76
C ALA A 79 3.24 -3.59 -10.02
N VAL A 80 4.39 -4.25 -9.87
CA VAL A 80 5.22 -4.70 -11.01
C VAL A 80 4.47 -5.73 -11.85
N THR A 81 3.76 -6.65 -11.22
CA THR A 81 2.99 -7.68 -11.92
C THR A 81 1.81 -7.06 -12.68
N MET A 82 1.11 -6.10 -12.08
CA MET A 82 -0.01 -5.40 -12.73
C MET A 82 0.47 -4.48 -13.86
N SER A 83 1.63 -3.83 -13.73
CA SER A 83 2.27 -3.08 -14.82
C SER A 83 2.58 -4.01 -16.01
N ALA A 84 3.13 -5.20 -15.76
CA ALA A 84 3.40 -6.19 -16.80
C ALA A 84 2.12 -6.74 -17.46
N LEU A 85 1.09 -7.09 -16.67
CA LEU A 85 -0.10 -7.79 -17.16
C LEU A 85 -1.18 -6.86 -17.72
N VAL A 86 -1.41 -5.72 -17.06
CA VAL A 86 -2.52 -4.81 -17.39
C VAL A 86 -2.07 -3.69 -18.32
N LEU A 87 -0.90 -3.11 -18.07
CA LEU A 87 -0.35 -2.04 -18.91
C LEU A 87 0.48 -2.59 -20.09
N HIS A 88 0.78 -3.90 -20.09
CA HIS A 88 1.64 -4.56 -21.08
C HIS A 88 3.02 -3.89 -21.21
N GLU A 89 3.52 -3.29 -20.13
CA GLU A 89 4.85 -2.68 -20.12
C GLU A 89 5.95 -3.75 -20.13
N GLU A 90 7.04 -3.48 -20.86
CA GLU A 90 8.22 -4.34 -20.82
C GLU A 90 8.90 -4.27 -19.45
N VAL A 91 8.63 -5.28 -18.63
CA VAL A 91 9.30 -5.47 -17.35
C VAL A 91 10.58 -6.28 -17.56
N SER A 92 11.71 -5.57 -17.59
CA SER A 92 13.03 -6.18 -17.69
C SER A 92 13.28 -7.22 -16.58
N LEU A 93 14.06 -8.26 -16.89
CA LEU A 93 14.48 -9.31 -15.97
C LEU A 93 15.12 -8.77 -14.69
N ILE A 94 15.76 -7.61 -14.74
CA ILE A 94 16.37 -6.97 -13.56
C ILE A 94 15.32 -6.52 -12.53
N ARG A 95 14.12 -6.07 -12.97
CA ARG A 95 13.03 -5.70 -12.07
C ARG A 95 12.47 -6.93 -11.35
N TRP A 96 12.36 -8.05 -12.07
CA TRP A 96 11.95 -9.33 -11.49
C TRP A 96 12.95 -9.87 -10.46
N LEU A 97 14.26 -9.75 -10.73
CA LEU A 97 15.30 -10.05 -9.74
C LEU A 97 15.17 -9.14 -8.51
N GLY A 98 14.94 -7.84 -8.69
CA GLY A 98 14.69 -6.91 -7.58
C GLY A 98 13.49 -7.31 -6.73
N VAL A 99 12.37 -7.67 -7.37
CA VAL A 99 11.16 -8.17 -6.69
C VAL A 99 11.46 -9.43 -5.87
N ALA A 100 12.18 -10.40 -6.46
CA ALA A 100 12.56 -11.63 -5.77
C ALA A 100 13.45 -11.37 -4.55
N VAL A 101 14.40 -10.44 -4.65
CA VAL A 101 15.29 -10.04 -3.56
C VAL A 101 14.51 -9.37 -2.43
N ILE A 102 13.62 -8.41 -2.73
CA ILE A 102 12.80 -7.72 -1.71
C ILE A 102 11.90 -8.71 -0.97
N LEU A 103 11.21 -9.60 -1.70
CA LEU A 103 10.37 -10.63 -1.09
C LEU A 103 11.19 -11.58 -0.20
N SER A 104 12.35 -12.03 -0.68
CA SER A 104 13.24 -12.91 0.09
C SER A 104 13.73 -12.22 1.37
N ALA A 105 14.15 -10.95 1.28
CA ALA A 105 14.60 -10.16 2.41
C ALA A 105 13.51 -9.95 3.48
N MET A 106 12.24 -9.89 3.07
CA MET A 106 11.11 -9.75 3.99
C MET A 106 10.70 -11.08 4.63
N ILE A 107 10.81 -12.19 3.89
CA ILE A 107 10.40 -13.52 4.37
C ILE A 107 11.45 -14.17 5.28
N LEU A 108 12.75 -14.05 4.96
CA LEU A 108 13.85 -14.73 5.67
C LEU A 108 13.88 -14.41 7.19
N PRO A 109 13.83 -13.14 7.63
CA PRO A 109 13.84 -12.80 9.05
C PRO A 109 12.57 -13.26 9.79
N ASN A 110 11.45 -13.35 9.07
CA ASN A 110 10.19 -13.82 9.64
C ASN A 110 10.20 -15.34 9.89
N LEU A 111 10.77 -16.13 8.97
CA LEU A 111 10.94 -17.57 9.15
C LEU A 111 11.80 -17.90 10.38
N GLU A 112 12.88 -17.14 10.60
CA GLU A 112 13.76 -17.36 11.75
C GLU A 112 13.11 -16.97 13.08
N ASN A 113 12.32 -15.89 13.11
CA ASN A 113 11.55 -15.48 14.28
C ASN A 113 10.48 -16.51 14.68
N ILE A 114 9.77 -17.09 13.70
CA ILE A 114 8.82 -18.20 13.94
C ILE A 114 9.55 -19.41 14.53
N LYS A 115 10.75 -19.72 14.02
CA LYS A 115 11.56 -20.86 14.49
C LYS A 115 12.09 -20.66 15.92
N LYS A 116 12.53 -19.45 16.28
CA LYS A 116 13.00 -19.11 17.64
C LYS A 116 11.86 -19.09 18.68
N GLY A 117 10.67 -18.63 18.31
CA GLY A 117 9.49 -18.66 19.18
C GLY A 117 9.07 -20.08 19.61
N ASN A 118 9.24 -21.06 18.73
CA ASN A 118 8.99 -22.48 19.04
C ASN A 118 10.10 -23.16 19.85
N ILE A 119 11.33 -22.63 19.84
CA ILE A 119 12.45 -23.17 20.63
C ILE A 119 12.36 -22.76 22.10
N PHE A 120 11.84 -21.56 22.40
CA PHE A 120 11.64 -21.09 23.79
C PHE A 120 10.39 -21.64 24.47
N LYS A 121 9.54 -22.38 23.74
CA LYS A 121 8.32 -22.99 24.27
C LYS A 121 8.45 -24.49 24.54
N LYS A 122 9.67 -25.02 24.43
CA LYS A 122 10.02 -26.42 24.73
C LYS A 122 10.91 -26.46 25.96
#